data_AF-A0A9E3SHA6-F1
#
_entry.id   AF-A0A9E3SHA6-F1
#
_cell.length_a   1.000
_cell.length_b   1.000
_cell.length_c   1.000
_cell.angle_alpha   90.00
_cell.angle_beta   90.00
_cell.angle_gamma   90.00
#
_symmetry.space_group_name_H-M   'P 1'
#
loop_
_entity.id
_entity.type
_entity.pdbx_description
1 polymer ?
#
loop_
_entity_poly.entity_id
_entity_poly.type
_entity_poly.pdbx_seq_one_letter_code
_entity_poly.pdbx_strand_id
1 'polypeptide(L)'
;LGAIESLLSAMVADGATGGRHRSNTELIGQGVANIVAPLFGGIPATGAIARTMTNIRNGGKTPVAGIIHALVLLLIMLFFGKYANLIPMSVLAGILIVVAYNMSEWRSFKGLFRNSKSDIAVLLTTFLLTVIIDLTVAIQFGLLLAVLLFLKRVIETSDVSVLNMVVEDDSDEMADEGESLQIPAGVEVFEVNGPFFFGIANKLEEAENLTGKIPKVRIIRLRRVPFIDSTGLSNLHAFIDRAAQHDTKTVLSGAGAEVLVKLRKAGIIDLLGEENNCKDIQCALNRAKIMINGE
;
A
#
# COMPACT_ATOMS: atom_id res chain seq x y z
N LEU A 1 -3.62 -11.43 17.61
CA LEU A 1 -3.15 -12.76 17.19
C LEU A 1 -4.31 -13.71 16.91
N GLY A 2 -5.16 -14.02 17.91
CA GLY A 2 -6.21 -15.02 17.75
C GLY A 2 -7.15 -14.80 16.55
N ALA A 3 -7.56 -13.55 16.27
CA ALA A 3 -8.39 -13.22 15.11
C ALA A 3 -7.72 -13.58 13.76
N ILE A 4 -6.41 -13.30 13.63
CA ILE A 4 -5.66 -13.58 12.41
C ILE A 4 -5.53 -15.10 12.20
N GLU A 5 -5.21 -15.84 13.26
CA GLU A 5 -5.11 -17.31 13.20
C GLU A 5 -6.45 -17.99 12.91
N SER A 6 -7.54 -17.49 13.48
CA SER A 6 -8.89 -17.97 13.19
C SER A 6 -9.27 -17.73 11.73
N LEU A 7 -9.04 -16.53 11.19
CA LEU A 7 -9.27 -16.24 9.77
C LEU A 7 -8.36 -17.04 8.83
N LEU A 8 -7.08 -17.24 9.20
CA LEU A 8 -6.15 -18.06 8.41
C LEU A 8 -6.57 -19.54 8.43
N SER A 9 -7.00 -20.06 9.59
CA SER A 9 -7.57 -21.41 9.70
C SER A 9 -8.84 -21.56 8.87
N ALA A 10 -9.72 -20.56 8.85
CA ALA A 10 -10.92 -20.56 8.02
C ALA A 10 -10.57 -20.53 6.52
N MET A 11 -9.60 -19.71 6.10
CA MET A 11 -9.14 -19.64 4.72
C MET A 11 -8.52 -20.97 4.24
N VAL A 12 -7.72 -21.62 5.09
CA VAL A 12 -7.16 -22.94 4.78
C VAL A 12 -8.26 -24.01 4.69
N ALA A 13 -9.26 -23.94 5.56
CA ALA A 13 -10.43 -24.83 5.51
C ALA A 13 -11.28 -24.62 4.24
N ASP A 14 -11.52 -23.37 3.85
CA ASP A 14 -12.19 -23.00 2.60
C ASP A 14 -11.47 -23.59 1.40
N GLY A 15 -10.14 -23.45 1.33
CA GLY A 15 -9.32 -24.02 0.27
C GLY A 15 -9.42 -25.54 0.18
N ALA A 16 -9.54 -26.23 1.33
CA ALA A 16 -9.66 -27.69 1.38
C ALA A 16 -11.08 -28.21 1.07
N THR A 17 -12.12 -27.38 1.28
CA THR A 17 -13.53 -27.79 1.15
C THR A 17 -14.24 -27.18 -0.05
N GLY A 18 -13.61 -26.22 -0.74
CA GLY A 18 -14.24 -25.43 -1.81
C GLY A 18 -15.25 -24.40 -1.31
N GLY A 19 -15.26 -24.12 0.00
CA GLY A 19 -16.18 -23.20 0.66
C GLY A 19 -15.73 -21.74 0.65
N ARG A 20 -16.57 -20.88 1.22
CA ARG A 20 -16.20 -19.50 1.60
C ARG A 20 -16.77 -19.18 2.98
N HIS A 21 -15.89 -18.93 3.93
CA HIS A 21 -16.25 -18.50 5.27
C HIS A 21 -16.77 -17.05 5.26
N ARG A 22 -17.50 -16.69 6.30
CA ARG A 22 -17.91 -15.31 6.58
C ARG A 22 -17.02 -14.77 7.68
N SER A 23 -16.06 -13.90 7.34
CA SER A 23 -15.05 -13.41 8.28
C SER A 23 -15.67 -12.72 9.50
N ASN A 24 -16.72 -11.91 9.32
CA ASN A 24 -17.42 -11.26 10.43
C ASN A 24 -18.06 -12.29 11.38
N THR A 25 -18.65 -13.36 10.84
CA THR A 25 -19.27 -14.41 11.66
C THR A 25 -18.23 -15.18 12.46
N GLU A 26 -17.08 -15.49 11.85
CA GLU A 26 -15.96 -16.15 12.52
C GLU A 26 -15.42 -15.28 13.67
N LEU A 27 -15.22 -13.99 13.44
CA LEU A 27 -14.74 -13.05 14.47
C LEU A 27 -15.75 -12.86 15.61
N ILE A 28 -17.04 -12.79 15.30
CA ILE A 28 -18.10 -12.74 16.32
C ILE A 28 -18.09 -14.04 17.15
N GLY A 29 -18.01 -15.20 16.50
CA GLY A 29 -17.94 -16.50 17.17
C GLY A 29 -16.73 -16.61 18.10
N GLN A 30 -15.56 -16.19 17.62
CA GLN A 30 -14.35 -16.12 18.42
C GLN A 30 -14.47 -15.13 19.59
N GLY A 31 -15.11 -13.98 19.38
CA GLY A 31 -15.39 -13.01 20.43
C GLY A 31 -16.27 -13.60 21.54
N VAL A 32 -17.38 -14.25 21.17
CA VAL A 32 -18.26 -14.94 22.12
C VAL A 32 -17.49 -16.04 22.88
N ALA A 33 -16.71 -16.86 22.18
CA ALA A 33 -15.90 -17.90 22.82
C ALA A 33 -14.93 -17.32 23.87
N ASN A 34 -14.29 -16.18 23.57
CA ASN A 34 -13.35 -15.52 24.47
C ASN A 34 -14.03 -14.75 25.62
N ILE A 35 -15.31 -14.40 25.51
CA ILE A 35 -16.10 -13.86 26.63
C ILE A 35 -16.54 -14.98 27.57
N VAL A 36 -16.95 -16.12 27.02
CA VAL A 36 -17.48 -17.25 27.79
C VAL A 36 -16.37 -18.05 28.46
N ALA A 37 -15.23 -18.30 27.78
CA ALA A 37 -14.18 -19.18 28.28
C ALA A 37 -13.63 -18.79 29.68
N PRO A 38 -13.34 -17.51 29.98
CA PRO A 38 -12.84 -17.10 31.30
C PRO A 38 -13.81 -17.38 32.44
N LEU A 39 -15.13 -17.40 32.18
CA LEU A 39 -16.16 -17.70 33.20
C LEU A 39 -16.05 -19.13 33.73
N PHE A 40 -15.38 -20.02 33.00
CA PHE A 40 -15.12 -21.41 33.37
C PHE A 40 -13.63 -21.68 33.65
N GLY A 41 -12.82 -20.63 33.85
CA GLY A 41 -11.36 -20.76 34.03
C GLY A 41 -10.60 -21.11 32.75
N GLY A 42 -11.22 -20.93 31.59
CA GLY A 42 -10.60 -21.16 30.29
C GLY A 42 -9.62 -20.05 29.89
N ILE A 43 -8.62 -20.42 29.10
CA ILE A 43 -7.67 -19.51 28.46
C ILE A 43 -8.23 -18.98 27.12
N PRO A 44 -7.68 -17.88 26.58
CA PRO A 44 -8.11 -17.35 25.29
C PRO A 44 -8.11 -18.40 24.17
N ALA A 45 -9.20 -18.46 23.43
CA ALA A 45 -9.42 -19.39 22.34
C ALA A 45 -9.06 -18.77 20.97
N THR A 46 -8.44 -19.59 20.13
CA THR A 46 -8.03 -19.27 18.76
C THR A 46 -8.35 -20.41 17.80
N GLY A 47 -8.37 -20.11 16.50
CA GLY A 47 -8.47 -21.13 15.47
C GLY A 47 -7.21 -22.00 15.42
N ALA A 48 -7.38 -23.28 15.11
CA ALA A 48 -6.27 -24.23 15.05
C ALA A 48 -6.23 -24.92 13.67
N ILE A 49 -5.39 -24.41 12.78
CA ILE A 49 -5.26 -24.85 11.39
C ILE A 49 -5.05 -26.37 11.30
N ALA A 50 -4.11 -26.91 12.08
CA ALA A 50 -3.77 -28.33 12.06
C ALA A 50 -4.94 -29.24 12.47
N ARG A 51 -5.72 -28.85 13.50
CA ARG A 51 -6.91 -29.61 13.95
C ARG A 51 -8.03 -29.54 12.92
N THR A 52 -8.26 -28.36 12.36
CA THR A 52 -9.28 -28.15 11.31
C THR A 52 -8.96 -28.99 10.07
N MET A 53 -7.72 -28.97 9.60
CA MET A 53 -7.28 -29.76 8.45
C MET A 53 -7.39 -31.27 8.71
N THR A 54 -6.99 -31.73 9.90
CA THR A 54 -7.12 -33.14 10.28
C THR A 54 -8.59 -33.56 10.31
N ASN A 55 -9.48 -32.72 10.86
CA ASN A 55 -10.91 -32.98 10.88
C ASN A 55 -11.50 -33.08 9.47
N ILE A 56 -11.13 -32.17 8.57
CA ILE A 56 -11.58 -32.18 7.16
C ILE A 56 -11.09 -33.43 6.43
N ARG A 57 -9.80 -33.80 6.60
CA ARG A 57 -9.22 -35.02 5.99
C ARG A 57 -9.88 -36.29 6.48
N ASN A 58 -10.35 -36.30 7.72
CA ASN A 58 -11.13 -37.40 8.31
C ASN A 58 -12.63 -37.35 7.95
N GLY A 59 -13.04 -36.48 7.02
CA GLY A 59 -14.42 -36.40 6.52
C GLY A 59 -15.36 -35.53 7.35
N GLY A 60 -14.86 -34.74 8.31
CA GLY A 60 -15.65 -33.79 9.07
C GLY A 60 -16.18 -32.66 8.19
N LYS A 61 -17.50 -32.53 8.10
CA LYS A 61 -18.20 -31.55 7.22
C LYS A 61 -19.13 -30.59 7.95
N THR A 62 -19.42 -30.84 9.22
CA THR A 62 -20.42 -30.07 9.99
C THR A 62 -19.84 -29.63 11.34
N PRO A 63 -20.42 -28.59 11.98
CA PRO A 63 -20.02 -28.14 13.32
C PRO A 63 -20.16 -29.23 14.40
N VAL A 64 -20.97 -30.26 14.13
CA VAL A 64 -21.18 -31.40 15.04
C VAL A 64 -19.86 -32.09 15.39
N ALA A 65 -18.90 -32.15 14.47
CA ALA A 65 -17.58 -32.73 14.74
C ALA A 65 -16.85 -31.99 15.88
N GLY A 66 -16.95 -30.66 15.92
CA GLY A 66 -16.37 -29.84 17.00
C GLY A 66 -17.09 -30.05 18.33
N ILE A 67 -18.42 -30.18 18.32
CA ILE A 67 -19.22 -30.46 19.52
C ILE A 67 -18.86 -31.83 20.10
N ILE A 68 -18.78 -32.86 19.26
CA ILE A 68 -18.37 -34.21 19.68
C ILE A 68 -16.94 -34.17 20.24
N HIS A 69 -16.01 -33.48 19.58
CA HIS A 69 -14.64 -33.33 20.07
C HIS A 69 -14.60 -32.71 21.48
N ALA A 70 -15.36 -31.63 21.72
CA ALA A 70 -15.45 -30.99 23.02
C ALA A 70 -16.05 -31.90 24.09
N LEU A 71 -17.12 -32.64 23.78
CA LEU A 71 -17.75 -33.60 24.69
C LEU A 71 -16.81 -34.76 25.03
N VAL A 72 -16.10 -35.29 24.04
CA VAL A 72 -15.11 -36.36 24.26
C VAL A 72 -13.98 -35.88 25.16
N LEU A 73 -13.43 -34.68 24.92
CA LEU A 73 -12.41 -34.09 25.79
C LEU A 73 -12.91 -33.90 27.22
N LEU A 74 -14.15 -33.44 27.39
CA LEU A 74 -14.78 -33.27 28.70
C LEU A 74 -14.91 -34.62 29.44
N LEU A 75 -15.38 -35.67 28.76
CA LEU A 75 -15.48 -37.01 29.33
C LEU A 75 -14.10 -37.57 29.72
N ILE A 76 -13.09 -37.41 28.85
CA ILE A 76 -11.71 -37.82 29.15
C ILE A 76 -11.21 -37.10 30.41
N MET A 77 -11.44 -35.79 30.50
CA MET A 77 -11.02 -35.01 31.67
C MET A 77 -11.71 -35.48 32.96
N LEU A 78 -13.02 -35.76 32.92
CA LEU A 78 -13.80 -36.17 34.08
C LEU A 78 -13.43 -37.57 34.59
N PHE A 79 -13.27 -38.55 33.68
CA PHE A 79 -13.03 -39.94 34.05
C PHE A 79 -11.55 -40.31 34.12
N PHE A 80 -10.73 -39.77 33.20
CA PHE A 80 -9.31 -40.14 33.05
C PHE A 80 -8.34 -39.06 33.51
N GLY A 81 -8.81 -37.90 33.99
CA GLY A 81 -7.96 -36.79 34.44
C GLY A 81 -6.92 -37.19 35.50
N LYS A 82 -7.25 -38.13 36.40
CA LYS A 82 -6.31 -38.63 37.42
C LYS A 82 -5.10 -39.37 36.81
N TYR A 83 -5.30 -40.05 35.68
CA TYR A 83 -4.23 -40.77 34.98
C TYR A 83 -3.34 -39.83 34.16
N ALA A 84 -3.81 -38.62 33.82
CA ALA A 84 -3.00 -37.64 33.09
C ALA A 84 -1.73 -37.23 33.86
N ASN A 85 -1.76 -37.28 35.20
CA ASN A 85 -0.59 -37.02 36.04
C ASN A 85 0.53 -38.07 35.87
N LEU A 86 0.25 -39.23 35.28
CA LEU A 86 1.25 -40.27 35.01
C LEU A 86 1.98 -40.05 33.69
N ILE A 87 1.56 -39.07 32.87
CA ILE A 87 2.18 -38.80 31.56
C ILE A 87 3.56 -38.18 31.79
N PRO A 88 4.65 -38.84 31.35
CA PRO A 88 5.99 -38.29 31.53
C PRO A 88 6.19 -37.01 30.71
N MET A 89 6.86 -36.02 31.29
CA MET A 89 7.17 -34.75 30.61
C MET A 89 8.01 -34.95 29.34
N SER A 90 8.82 -36.01 29.28
CA SER A 90 9.60 -36.38 28.09
C SER A 90 8.72 -36.73 26.88
N VAL A 91 7.55 -37.35 27.11
CA VAL A 91 6.59 -37.67 26.05
C VAL A 91 5.97 -36.38 25.51
N LEU A 92 5.57 -35.46 26.39
CA LEU A 92 5.03 -34.16 26.00
C LEU A 92 6.08 -33.33 25.23
N ALA A 93 7.33 -33.32 25.69
CA ALA A 93 8.42 -32.66 24.97
C ALA A 93 8.64 -33.24 23.57
N GLY A 94 8.62 -34.57 23.43
CA GLY A 94 8.71 -35.23 22.12
C GLY A 94 7.57 -34.82 21.18
N ILE A 95 6.33 -34.79 21.68
CA ILE A 95 5.18 -34.31 20.92
C ILE A 95 5.37 -32.86 20.48
N LEU A 96 5.81 -31.98 21.39
CA LEU A 96 6.01 -30.55 21.10
C LEU A 96 7.11 -30.32 20.05
N ILE A 97 8.19 -31.10 20.05
CA ILE A 97 9.24 -31.01 19.02
C ILE A 97 8.67 -31.36 17.64
N VAL A 98 7.88 -32.43 17.54
CA VAL A 98 7.26 -32.84 16.27
C VAL A 98 6.24 -31.81 15.80
N VAL A 99 5.43 -31.26 16.70
CA VAL A 99 4.48 -30.19 16.38
C VAL A 99 5.21 -28.94 15.90
N ALA A 100 6.27 -28.52 16.61
CA ALA A 100 7.09 -27.38 16.21
C ALA A 100 7.74 -27.59 14.84
N TYR A 101 8.27 -28.79 14.57
CA TYR A 101 8.85 -29.13 13.26
C TYR A 101 7.81 -29.04 12.14
N ASN A 102 6.61 -29.58 12.36
CA ASN A 102 5.53 -29.55 11.37
C ASN A 102 4.97 -28.14 11.14
N MET A 103 4.93 -27.29 12.17
CA MET A 103 4.45 -25.90 12.06
C MET A 103 5.54 -24.92 11.61
N SER A 104 6.83 -25.28 11.69
CA SER A 104 7.94 -24.38 11.34
C SER A 104 7.99 -24.03 9.85
N GLU A 105 7.38 -24.85 8.98
CA GLU A 105 7.36 -24.65 7.51
C GLU A 105 8.73 -24.21 6.92
N TRP A 106 9.82 -24.80 7.42
CA TRP A 106 11.20 -24.30 7.18
C TRP A 106 11.57 -24.20 5.68
N ARG A 107 10.92 -24.99 4.82
CA ARG A 107 11.10 -24.93 3.37
C ARG A 107 10.51 -23.64 2.78
N SER A 108 9.31 -23.26 3.21
CA SER A 108 8.68 -21.98 2.88
C SER A 108 9.51 -20.82 3.40
N PHE A 109 10.01 -20.94 4.64
CA PHE A 109 10.90 -19.95 5.25
C PHE A 109 12.17 -19.73 4.42
N LYS A 110 12.81 -20.80 3.95
CA LYS A 110 13.97 -20.70 3.04
C LYS A 110 13.62 -20.05 1.70
N GLY A 111 12.41 -20.28 1.19
CA GLY A 111 11.92 -19.66 -0.04
C GLY A 111 11.82 -18.13 0.05
N LEU A 112 11.46 -17.59 1.22
CA LEU A 112 11.34 -16.15 1.46
C LEU A 112 12.67 -15.39 1.31
N PHE A 113 13.82 -16.06 1.45
CA PHE A 113 15.14 -15.45 1.20
C PHE A 113 15.42 -15.12 -0.27
N ARG A 114 14.51 -15.46 -1.18
CA ARG A 114 14.58 -15.06 -2.59
C ARG A 114 13.87 -13.74 -2.88
N ASN A 115 13.20 -13.15 -1.87
CA ASN A 115 12.48 -11.88 -1.99
C ASN A 115 13.44 -10.68 -2.01
N SER A 116 12.88 -9.46 -2.07
CA SER A 116 13.67 -8.23 -2.02
C SER A 116 14.49 -8.15 -0.72
N LYS A 117 15.66 -7.47 -0.75
CA LYS A 117 16.50 -7.27 0.44
C LYS A 117 15.71 -6.64 1.60
N SER A 118 14.74 -5.79 1.26
CA SER A 118 13.87 -5.12 2.21
C SER A 118 12.95 -6.10 2.94
N ASP A 119 12.34 -7.03 2.22
CA ASP A 119 11.44 -8.05 2.80
C ASP A 119 12.23 -9.04 3.68
N ILE A 120 13.46 -9.38 3.26
CA ILE A 120 14.35 -10.25 4.03
C ILE A 120 14.76 -9.57 5.35
N ALA A 121 15.02 -8.26 5.33
CA ALA A 121 15.33 -7.52 6.56
C ALA A 121 14.16 -7.58 7.55
N VAL A 122 12.91 -7.36 7.10
CA VAL A 122 11.72 -7.50 7.95
C VAL A 122 11.62 -8.89 8.54
N LEU A 123 11.76 -9.92 7.70
CA LEU A 123 11.68 -11.31 8.12
C LEU A 123 12.72 -11.65 9.20
N LEU A 124 13.98 -11.29 8.96
CA LEU A 124 15.06 -11.59 9.89
C LEU A 124 14.91 -10.83 11.20
N THR A 125 14.58 -9.53 11.13
CA THR A 125 14.36 -8.70 12.32
C THR A 125 13.22 -9.25 13.16
N THR A 126 12.05 -9.53 12.56
CA THR A 126 10.91 -10.08 13.29
C THR A 126 11.18 -11.46 13.88
N PHE A 127 11.88 -12.33 13.14
CA PHE A 127 12.29 -13.65 13.63
C PHE A 127 13.23 -13.54 14.84
N LEU A 128 14.30 -12.74 14.73
CA LEU A 128 15.27 -12.54 15.80
C LEU A 128 14.63 -11.92 17.04
N LEU A 129 13.77 -10.91 16.87
CA LEU A 129 13.03 -10.31 17.99
C LEU A 129 12.12 -11.34 18.68
N THR A 130 11.47 -12.23 17.92
CA THR A 130 10.60 -13.27 18.49
C THR A 130 11.38 -14.27 19.34
N VAL A 131 12.58 -14.66 18.89
CA VAL A 131 13.43 -15.66 19.57
C VAL A 131 14.14 -15.08 20.78
N ILE A 132 14.63 -13.83 20.69
CA ILE A 132 15.50 -13.22 21.70
C ILE A 132 14.70 -12.44 22.75
N ILE A 133 13.62 -11.77 22.34
CA ILE A 133 12.85 -10.87 23.20
C ILE A 133 11.51 -11.53 23.53
N ASP A 134 10.50 -11.32 22.68
CA ASP A 134 9.18 -11.93 22.79
C ASP A 134 8.36 -11.69 21.51
N LEU A 135 7.31 -12.48 21.35
CA LEU A 135 6.40 -12.42 20.21
C LEU A 135 5.65 -11.07 20.11
N THR A 136 5.28 -10.45 21.23
CA THR A 136 4.52 -9.20 21.28
C THR A 136 5.36 -8.06 20.71
N VAL A 137 6.60 -7.92 21.17
CA VAL A 137 7.54 -6.92 20.67
C VAL A 137 7.84 -7.16 19.19
N ALA A 138 8.07 -8.41 18.78
CA ALA A 138 8.33 -8.74 17.38
C ALA A 138 7.20 -8.33 16.44
N ILE A 139 5.94 -8.55 16.81
CA ILE A 139 4.78 -8.17 16.00
C ILE A 139 4.70 -6.65 15.84
N GLN A 140 4.91 -5.89 16.91
CA GLN A 140 4.84 -4.42 16.87
C GLN A 140 5.88 -3.84 15.90
N PHE A 141 7.15 -4.25 16.05
CA PHE A 141 8.23 -3.80 15.18
C PHE A 141 8.09 -4.29 13.75
N GLY A 142 7.65 -5.54 13.57
CA GLY A 142 7.40 -6.11 12.25
C GLY A 142 6.35 -5.35 11.46
N LEU A 143 5.23 -5.02 12.11
CA LEU A 143 4.16 -4.23 11.51
C LEU A 143 4.65 -2.82 11.15
N LEU A 144 5.36 -2.17 12.07
CA LEU A 144 5.89 -0.82 11.84
C LEU A 144 6.85 -0.80 10.64
N LEU A 145 7.79 -1.73 10.58
CA LEU A 145 8.74 -1.82 9.48
C LEU A 145 8.05 -2.17 8.16
N ALA A 146 7.07 -3.08 8.17
CA ALA A 146 6.29 -3.43 6.99
C ALA A 146 5.52 -2.22 6.43
N VAL A 147 4.90 -1.41 7.31
CA VAL A 147 4.20 -0.18 6.91
C VAL A 147 5.17 0.86 6.35
N LEU A 148 6.33 1.06 6.98
CA LEU A 148 7.35 1.99 6.49
C LEU A 148 7.89 1.58 5.11
N LEU A 149 8.16 0.29 4.91
CA LEU A 149 8.63 -0.21 3.62
C LEU A 149 7.57 -0.17 2.54
N PHE A 150 6.31 -0.44 2.91
CA PHE A 150 5.18 -0.25 2.01
C PHE A 150 5.08 1.22 1.57
N LEU A 151 5.18 2.16 2.51
CA LEU A 151 5.16 3.59 2.21
C LEU A 151 6.34 3.99 1.32
N LYS A 152 7.55 3.53 1.66
CA LYS A 152 8.75 3.76 0.85
C LYS A 152 8.55 3.26 -0.59
N ARG A 153 8.03 2.04 -0.75
CA ARG A 153 7.72 1.48 -2.07
C ARG A 153 6.70 2.33 -2.82
N VAL A 154 5.61 2.77 -2.16
CA VAL A 154 4.62 3.66 -2.78
C VAL A 154 5.26 4.98 -3.24
N ILE A 155 6.15 5.57 -2.44
CA ILE A 155 6.88 6.80 -2.80
C ILE A 155 7.83 6.55 -3.98
N GLU A 156 8.61 5.47 -3.95
CA GLU A 156 9.57 5.14 -5.02
C GLU A 156 8.88 4.75 -6.34
N THR A 157 7.68 4.15 -6.28
CA THR A 157 6.89 3.82 -7.49
C THR A 157 6.02 4.99 -7.95
N SER A 158 5.83 6.00 -7.10
CA SER A 158 5.25 7.29 -7.48
C SER A 158 6.37 8.12 -8.09
N ASP A 159 6.72 7.83 -9.34
CA ASP A 159 7.71 8.61 -10.08
C ASP A 159 7.18 10.05 -10.23
N VAL A 160 7.58 10.90 -9.29
CA VAL A 160 7.44 12.34 -9.34
C VAL A 160 8.59 12.85 -10.18
N SER A 161 8.43 12.76 -11.50
CA SER A 161 9.29 13.44 -12.46
C SER A 161 8.59 14.70 -12.93
N VAL A 162 9.36 15.80 -12.89
CA VAL A 162 9.06 17.03 -13.62
C VAL A 162 9.93 16.95 -14.86
N LEU A 163 9.35 16.59 -16.00
CA LEU A 163 10.09 16.53 -17.25
C LEU A 163 10.07 17.93 -17.90
N ASN A 164 11.23 18.55 -18.07
CA ASN A 164 11.38 19.78 -18.86
C ASN A 164 11.59 19.39 -20.31
N MET A 165 10.65 19.75 -21.18
CA MET A 165 10.86 19.68 -22.62
C MET A 165 11.12 21.09 -23.14
N VAL A 166 12.40 21.41 -23.33
CA VAL A 166 12.85 22.67 -23.95
C VAL A 166 13.45 22.27 -25.30
N VAL A 167 12.84 22.73 -26.40
CA VAL A 167 13.43 22.57 -27.73
C VAL A 167 14.40 23.74 -27.91
N GLU A 168 15.69 23.50 -27.72
CA GLU A 168 16.72 24.27 -28.40
C GLU A 168 17.02 23.58 -29.72
N ASP A 169 17.14 24.39 -30.77
CA ASP A 169 17.54 23.98 -32.12
C ASP A 169 18.83 23.14 -32.02
N ASP A 170 18.87 22.01 -32.71
CA ASP A 170 19.91 20.97 -32.70
C ASP A 170 20.09 20.18 -31.38
N SER A 171 19.25 19.18 -31.14
CA SER A 171 19.70 17.78 -30.98
C SER A 171 18.54 16.84 -30.68
N ASP A 172 18.46 15.77 -31.47
CA ASP A 172 17.71 14.57 -31.14
C ASP A 172 18.16 14.05 -29.78
N GLU A 173 17.28 13.98 -28.78
CA GLU A 173 17.19 12.83 -27.85
C GLU A 173 16.02 12.94 -26.86
N MET A 174 15.37 11.78 -26.65
CA MET A 174 14.32 11.46 -25.66
C MET A 174 12.87 11.81 -26.03
N ALA A 175 12.40 11.23 -27.14
CA ALA A 175 10.98 10.92 -27.33
C ALA A 175 10.67 9.51 -26.82
N ASP A 176 10.14 9.40 -25.60
CA ASP A 176 9.45 8.18 -25.16
C ASP A 176 7.95 8.35 -25.46
N GLU A 177 7.42 7.42 -26.24
CA GLU A 177 6.02 7.20 -26.60
C GLU A 177 5.18 8.40 -27.11
N GLY A 178 5.30 8.67 -28.41
CA GLY A 178 4.11 8.79 -29.27
C GLY A 178 3.37 10.13 -29.31
N GLU A 179 4.07 11.25 -29.49
CA GLU A 179 3.55 12.46 -30.15
C GLU A 179 4.74 13.40 -30.42
N SER A 180 5.10 13.62 -31.70
CA SER A 180 6.11 14.62 -32.06
C SER A 180 5.54 16.03 -31.85
N LEU A 181 5.56 16.49 -30.61
CA LEU A 181 5.06 17.80 -30.21
C LEU A 181 6.05 18.86 -30.68
N GLN A 182 5.66 19.62 -31.72
CA GLN A 182 6.38 20.83 -32.11
C GLN A 182 6.10 21.93 -31.09
N ILE A 183 7.01 22.09 -30.13
CA ILE A 183 6.94 23.13 -29.12
C ILE A 183 7.45 24.45 -29.73
N PRO A 184 6.64 25.53 -29.73
CA PRO A 184 7.08 26.84 -30.24
C PRO A 184 8.25 27.41 -29.42
N ALA A 185 9.12 28.18 -30.08
CA ALA A 185 10.21 28.89 -29.41
C ALA A 185 9.66 29.83 -28.31
N GLY A 186 10.19 29.70 -27.09
CA GLY A 186 9.74 30.47 -25.92
C GLY A 186 8.61 29.83 -25.11
N VAL A 187 8.23 28.59 -25.43
CA VAL A 187 7.32 27.76 -24.61
C VAL A 187 8.12 26.72 -23.83
N GLU A 188 7.90 26.65 -22.52
CA GLU A 188 8.46 25.61 -21.64
C GLU A 188 7.34 24.66 -21.20
N VAL A 189 7.55 23.35 -21.34
CA VAL A 189 6.56 22.34 -20.94
C VAL A 189 7.09 21.53 -19.76
N PHE A 190 6.34 21.56 -18.66
CA PHE A 190 6.54 20.72 -17.49
C PHE A 190 5.52 19.58 -17.49
N GLU A 191 5.99 18.35 -17.57
CA GLU A 191 5.15 17.19 -17.32
C GLU A 191 5.28 16.72 -15.88
N VAL A 192 4.17 16.71 -15.14
CA VAL A 192 4.13 16.23 -13.76
C VAL A 192 3.56 14.82 -13.73
N ASN A 193 4.40 13.87 -13.30
CA ASN A 193 4.02 12.49 -13.09
C ASN A 193 3.77 12.22 -11.61
N GLY A 194 2.75 11.42 -11.29
CA GLY A 194 2.46 11.01 -9.92
C GLY A 194 1.69 12.04 -9.08
N PRO A 195 1.40 11.71 -7.81
CA PRO A 195 0.54 12.53 -6.95
C PRO A 195 1.20 13.88 -6.61
N PHE A 196 0.44 14.97 -6.73
CA PHE A 196 0.93 16.33 -6.52
C PHE A 196 0.83 16.71 -5.03
N PHE A 197 1.90 16.41 -4.29
CA PHE A 197 2.09 16.80 -2.90
C PHE A 197 3.36 17.66 -2.74
N PHE A 198 3.69 18.05 -1.50
CA PHE A 198 4.81 18.94 -1.15
C PHE A 198 6.13 18.67 -1.92
N GLY A 199 6.45 17.40 -2.20
CA GLY A 199 7.71 17.02 -2.87
C GLY A 199 7.83 17.46 -4.34
N ILE A 200 6.73 17.72 -5.04
CA ILE A 200 6.77 18.14 -6.47
C ILE A 200 7.23 19.60 -6.60
N ALA A 201 6.86 20.45 -5.64
CA ALA A 201 7.11 21.88 -5.70
C ALA A 201 8.60 22.24 -5.72
N ASN A 202 9.39 21.58 -4.87
CA ASN A 202 10.83 21.78 -4.84
C ASN A 202 11.47 21.33 -6.17
N LYS A 203 10.93 20.29 -6.81
CA LYS A 203 11.40 19.84 -8.13
C LYS A 203 11.02 20.79 -9.26
N LEU A 204 9.85 21.43 -9.21
CA LEU A 204 9.47 22.47 -10.18
C LEU A 204 10.38 23.69 -10.07
N GLU A 205 10.75 24.08 -8.85
CA GLU A 205 11.68 25.20 -8.60
C GLU A 205 13.12 24.85 -9.01
N GLU A 206 13.59 23.64 -8.72
CA GLU A 206 14.90 23.15 -9.18
C GLU A 206 14.96 23.08 -10.72
N ALA A 207 13.90 22.59 -11.35
CA ALA A 207 13.78 22.50 -12.80
C ALA A 207 13.71 23.89 -13.49
N GLU A 208 13.10 24.88 -12.85
CA GLU A 208 13.10 26.28 -13.30
C GLU A 208 14.51 26.90 -13.26
N ASN A 209 15.29 26.60 -12.21
CA ASN A 209 16.65 27.11 -12.06
C ASN A 209 17.64 26.51 -13.07
N LEU A 210 17.36 25.33 -13.63
CA LEU A 210 18.23 24.66 -14.61
C LEU A 210 18.16 25.29 -16.01
N THR A 211 17.01 25.83 -16.41
CA THR A 211 16.80 26.35 -17.78
C THR A 211 17.46 27.72 -18.00
N GLY A 212 17.64 28.54 -16.95
CA GLY A 212 18.34 29.83 -16.99
C GLY A 212 17.74 30.93 -17.90
N LYS A 213 16.71 30.61 -18.69
CA LYS A 213 15.98 31.50 -19.60
C LYS A 213 14.52 31.61 -19.13
N ILE A 214 14.01 32.83 -19.09
CA ILE A 214 12.61 33.09 -18.73
C ILE A 214 11.73 32.82 -19.96
N PRO A 215 10.83 31.81 -19.94
CA PRO A 215 9.95 31.52 -21.07
C PRO A 215 8.82 32.55 -21.15
N LYS A 216 8.25 32.73 -22.34
CA LYS A 216 7.05 33.57 -22.52
C LYS A 216 5.79 32.85 -22.06
N VAL A 217 5.72 31.54 -22.30
CA VAL A 217 4.59 30.69 -21.90
C VAL A 217 5.09 29.40 -21.25
N ARG A 218 4.46 29.00 -20.16
CA ARG A 218 4.74 27.78 -19.41
C ARG A 218 3.52 26.88 -19.39
N ILE A 219 3.67 25.63 -19.85
CA ILE A 219 2.59 24.64 -19.87
C ILE A 219 2.85 23.60 -18.79
N ILE A 220 1.91 23.39 -17.87
CA ILE A 220 1.98 22.35 -16.84
C ILE A 220 1.00 21.22 -17.18
N ARG A 221 1.52 20.04 -17.50
CA ARG A 221 0.73 18.86 -17.82
C ARG A 221 0.43 18.08 -16.54
N LEU A 222 -0.86 17.95 -16.23
CA LEU A 222 -1.39 17.29 -15.05
C LEU A 222 -2.08 15.94 -15.38
N ARG A 223 -1.92 15.43 -16.61
CA ARG A 223 -2.59 14.21 -17.10
C ARG A 223 -2.29 12.96 -16.26
N ARG A 224 -1.08 12.87 -15.72
CA ARG A 224 -0.61 11.73 -14.91
C ARG A 224 -0.66 12.02 -13.40
N VAL A 225 -1.39 13.07 -13.00
CA VAL A 225 -1.58 13.44 -11.59
C VAL A 225 -2.91 12.86 -11.07
N PRO A 226 -2.88 11.82 -10.23
CA PRO A 226 -4.11 11.19 -9.72
C PRO A 226 -4.82 12.06 -8.66
N PHE A 227 -4.07 12.80 -7.85
CA PHE A 227 -4.62 13.73 -6.85
C PHE A 227 -3.64 14.86 -6.54
N ILE A 228 -4.17 15.96 -6.00
CA ILE A 228 -3.43 17.08 -5.42
C ILE A 228 -3.87 17.30 -3.96
N ASP A 229 -2.92 17.55 -3.05
CA ASP A 229 -3.19 17.89 -1.64
C ASP A 229 -3.17 19.41 -1.41
N SER A 230 -3.50 19.86 -0.19
CA SER A 230 -3.54 21.30 0.14
C SER A 230 -2.18 21.97 -0.02
N THR A 231 -1.11 21.26 0.33
CA THR A 231 0.25 21.78 0.24
C THR A 231 0.68 21.93 -1.22
N GLY A 232 0.35 20.94 -2.05
CA GLY A 232 0.53 20.96 -3.50
C GLY A 232 -0.21 22.12 -4.15
N LEU A 233 -1.46 22.39 -3.74
CA LEU A 233 -2.22 23.54 -4.23
C LEU A 233 -1.54 24.88 -3.88
N SER A 234 -1.14 25.08 -2.62
CA SER A 234 -0.45 26.30 -2.19
C SER A 234 0.87 26.50 -2.94
N ASN A 235 1.61 25.42 -3.16
CA ASN A 235 2.88 25.48 -3.87
C ASN A 235 2.69 25.76 -5.36
N LEU A 236 1.69 25.15 -6.00
CA LEU A 236 1.35 25.43 -7.40
C LEU A 236 0.91 26.89 -7.57
N HIS A 237 0.11 27.41 -6.65
CA HIS A 237 -0.28 28.82 -6.63
C HIS A 237 0.95 29.74 -6.55
N ALA A 238 1.85 29.48 -5.58
CA ALA A 238 3.08 30.25 -5.43
C ALA A 238 3.99 30.17 -6.67
N PHE A 239 4.03 29.01 -7.33
CA PHE A 239 4.79 28.82 -8.58
C PHE A 239 4.22 29.64 -9.74
N ILE A 240 2.89 29.65 -9.90
CA ILE A 240 2.20 30.45 -10.92
C ILE A 240 2.38 31.95 -10.65
N ASP A 241 2.28 32.39 -9.39
CA ASP A 241 2.48 33.78 -9.01
C ASP A 241 3.91 34.27 -9.34
N ARG A 242 4.92 33.44 -9.08
CA ARG A 242 6.32 33.76 -9.46
C ARG A 242 6.49 33.85 -10.97
N ALA A 243 5.93 32.91 -11.73
CA ALA A 243 5.97 32.96 -13.18
C ALA A 243 5.32 34.27 -13.71
N ALA A 244 4.20 34.69 -13.13
CA ALA A 244 3.53 35.93 -13.50
C ALA A 244 4.38 37.19 -13.19
N GLN A 245 5.16 37.19 -12.10
CA GLN A 245 6.09 38.29 -11.78
C GLN A 245 7.22 38.43 -12.81
N HIS A 246 7.58 37.35 -13.49
CA HIS A 246 8.56 37.33 -14.58
C HIS A 246 7.93 37.50 -15.98
N ASP A 247 6.65 37.90 -16.05
CA ASP A 247 5.85 38.03 -17.28
C ASP A 247 5.71 36.73 -18.10
N THR A 248 5.87 35.58 -17.43
CA THR A 248 5.60 34.27 -18.01
C THR A 248 4.12 33.91 -17.84
N LYS A 249 3.41 33.67 -18.94
CA LYS A 249 2.02 33.19 -18.90
C LYS A 249 1.99 31.69 -18.60
N THR A 250 1.08 31.23 -17.75
CA THR A 250 0.97 29.80 -17.41
C THR A 250 -0.32 29.20 -17.98
N VAL A 251 -0.24 27.97 -18.50
CA VAL A 251 -1.36 27.19 -19.05
C VAL A 251 -1.37 25.80 -18.41
N LEU A 252 -2.53 25.34 -17.94
CA LEU A 252 -2.71 23.98 -17.42
C LEU A 252 -3.23 23.06 -18.52
N SER A 253 -2.75 21.82 -18.54
CA SER A 253 -3.18 20.81 -19.51
C SER A 253 -3.53 19.48 -18.84
N GLY A 254 -4.70 18.93 -19.16
CA GLY A 254 -5.02 17.53 -18.87
C GLY A 254 -5.31 17.22 -17.41
N ALA A 255 -5.73 18.19 -16.60
CA ALA A 255 -6.14 17.94 -15.24
C ALA A 255 -7.38 17.02 -15.19
N GLY A 256 -7.30 15.92 -14.41
CA GLY A 256 -8.43 15.03 -14.17
C GLY A 256 -9.57 15.72 -13.41
N ALA A 257 -10.78 15.17 -13.46
CA ALA A 257 -11.98 15.78 -12.86
C ALA A 257 -11.82 16.07 -11.36
N GLU A 258 -11.24 15.16 -10.58
CA GLU A 258 -11.01 15.35 -9.15
C GLU A 258 -10.02 16.49 -8.86
N VAL A 259 -8.94 16.57 -9.65
CA VAL A 259 -7.92 17.61 -9.54
C VAL A 259 -8.50 18.97 -9.93
N LEU A 260 -9.29 19.04 -11.01
CA LEU A 260 -9.97 20.27 -11.46
C LEU A 260 -10.86 20.89 -10.39
N VAL A 261 -11.66 20.08 -9.68
CA VAL A 261 -12.51 20.56 -8.59
C VAL A 261 -11.69 21.23 -7.49
N LYS A 262 -10.54 20.63 -7.14
CA LYS A 262 -9.62 21.18 -6.14
C LYS A 262 -8.94 22.47 -6.62
N LEU A 263 -8.50 22.52 -7.88
CA LEU A 263 -7.89 23.70 -8.49
C LEU A 263 -8.85 24.89 -8.53
N ARG A 264 -10.11 24.66 -8.93
CA ARG A 264 -11.15 25.70 -8.94
C ARG A 264 -11.48 26.17 -7.53
N LYS A 265 -11.61 25.26 -6.57
CA LYS A 265 -11.84 25.62 -5.17
C LYS A 265 -10.69 26.44 -4.57
N ALA A 266 -9.46 26.22 -5.04
CA ALA A 266 -8.27 26.97 -4.64
C ALA A 266 -8.08 28.31 -5.37
N GLY A 267 -8.98 28.67 -6.31
CA GLY A 267 -8.89 29.92 -7.07
C GLY A 267 -7.81 29.93 -8.16
N ILE A 268 -7.11 28.81 -8.39
CA ILE A 268 -6.02 28.73 -9.38
C ILE A 268 -6.55 28.88 -10.81
N ILE A 269 -7.72 28.31 -11.10
CA ILE A 269 -8.36 28.44 -12.42
C ILE A 269 -8.80 29.88 -12.68
N ASP A 270 -9.31 30.56 -11.64
CA ASP A 270 -9.73 31.96 -11.75
C ASP A 270 -8.54 32.90 -11.96
N LEU A 271 -7.41 32.61 -11.30
CA LEU A 271 -6.15 33.36 -11.44
C LEU A 271 -5.54 33.23 -12.83
N LEU A 272 -5.60 32.03 -13.43
CA LEU A 272 -5.10 31.77 -14.78
C LEU A 272 -6.07 32.23 -15.86
N GLY A 273 -7.37 32.29 -15.57
CA GLY A 273 -8.45 32.43 -16.54
C GLY A 273 -8.87 31.06 -17.10
N GLU A 274 -10.19 30.85 -17.23
CA GLU A 274 -10.78 29.57 -17.70
C GLU A 274 -10.26 29.16 -19.09
N GLU A 275 -9.83 30.11 -19.90
CA GLU A 275 -9.28 29.89 -21.25
C GLU A 275 -7.90 29.21 -21.25
N ASN A 276 -7.19 29.29 -20.13
CA ASN A 276 -5.84 28.74 -19.95
C ASN A 276 -5.87 27.38 -19.23
N ASN A 277 -7.07 26.80 -19.06
CA ASN A 277 -7.30 25.46 -18.58
C ASN A 277 -7.70 24.53 -19.73
N CYS A 278 -6.72 23.85 -20.31
CA CYS A 278 -6.88 23.03 -21.49
C CYS A 278 -7.08 21.54 -21.13
N LYS A 279 -7.89 20.83 -21.93
CA LYS A 279 -8.15 19.39 -21.73
C LYS A 279 -6.95 18.52 -22.13
N ASP A 280 -6.14 18.97 -23.08
CA ASP A 280 -4.99 18.25 -23.62
C ASP A 280 -3.85 19.20 -23.99
N ILE A 281 -2.70 18.60 -24.32
CA ILE A 281 -1.47 19.33 -24.62
C ILE A 281 -1.57 20.09 -25.95
N GLN A 282 -2.33 19.57 -26.92
CA GLN A 282 -2.52 20.23 -28.22
C GLN A 282 -3.29 21.55 -28.05
N CYS A 283 -4.35 21.54 -27.25
CA CYS A 283 -5.10 22.74 -26.88
C CYS A 283 -4.21 23.75 -26.15
N ALA A 284 -3.38 23.29 -25.22
CA ALA A 284 -2.43 24.16 -24.51
C ALA A 284 -1.36 24.77 -25.42
N LEU A 285 -0.80 24.00 -26.36
CA LEU A 285 0.17 24.50 -27.34
C LEU A 285 -0.44 25.50 -28.31
N ASN A 286 -1.67 25.28 -28.77
CA ASN A 286 -2.40 26.24 -29.61
C ASN A 286 -2.65 27.54 -28.85
N ARG A 287 -3.04 27.45 -27.56
CA ARG A 287 -3.20 28.63 -26.72
C ARG A 287 -1.89 29.39 -26.52
N ALA A 288 -0.78 28.66 -26.30
CA ALA A 288 0.54 29.25 -26.19
C ALA A 288 0.96 29.98 -27.48
N LYS A 289 0.67 29.43 -28.67
CA LYS A 289 0.93 30.10 -29.95
C LYS A 289 0.18 31.43 -30.08
N ILE A 290 -1.10 31.46 -29.68
CA ILE A 290 -1.92 32.70 -29.68
C ILE A 290 -1.28 33.75 -28.76
N MET A 291 -0.88 33.35 -27.55
CA MET A 291 -0.25 34.25 -26.58
C MET A 291 1.11 34.81 -27.05
N ILE A 292 1.88 34.04 -27.82
CA ILE A 292 3.17 34.47 -28.34
C ILE A 292 3.02 35.39 -29.56
N ASN A 293 2.02 35.14 -30.41
CA ASN A 293 1.82 35.86 -31.67
C ASN A 293 0.97 37.13 -31.54
N GLY A 294 0.30 37.36 -30.40
CA GLY A 294 -0.32 38.64 -30.06
C GLY A 294 -1.58 39.00 -30.85
N GLU A 295 -2.45 38.03 -31.13
CA GLU A 295 -3.82 38.27 -31.62
C GLU A 295 -4.85 38.22 -30.49
#